data_AF-A0A2D6SPR8-F1
#
_entry.id   AF-A0A2D6SPR8-F1
#
_cell.length_a   1.000
_cell.length_b   1.000
_cell.length_c   1.000
_cell.angle_alpha   90.00
_cell.angle_beta   90.00
_cell.angle_gamma   90.00
#
_symmetry.space_group_name_H-M   'P 1'
#
loop_
_entity.id
_entity.type
_entity.pdbx_description
1 polymer ?
#
loop_
_entity_poly.entity_id
_entity_poly.type
_entity_poly.pdbx_seq_one_letter_code
_entity_poly.pdbx_strand_id
1 'polypeptide(L)'
;MKKIMIPLIILILLTSLVFAADLGDWPDMFIDGGKFDALIVVGNKASSSDVLLQIELLSFYGGLVTEPIIGAASLASDITDLKQNLILIGSPCANDIIADVLDVDEANCHKFIEDGTAIIKVIDEGSYVHLLVSGNSDDGTKEAVEVLKNHKKHDLKGNEFILGVEESEIIKKEEGKVVVVEEEAEEEILEVDPLEELKKKIEENKAKEEVVEEPEPIQEEIKEEIIIEEEPKPVIVEEKQESFFTRFINWFKSLF
;
A
#
# COMPACT_ATOMS: atom_id res chain seq x y z
N MET A 1 2.84 -29.91 52.95
CA MET A 1 3.27 -28.62 52.36
C MET A 1 3.86 -28.71 50.94
N LYS A 2 4.16 -29.91 50.38
CA LYS A 2 4.74 -30.07 49.02
C LYS A 2 3.75 -30.04 47.83
N LYS A 3 2.43 -30.05 48.06
CA LYS A 3 1.41 -30.17 47.00
C LYS A 3 0.89 -28.84 46.42
N ILE A 4 1.24 -27.70 47.02
CA ILE A 4 0.82 -26.35 46.57
C ILE A 4 1.88 -25.71 45.63
N MET A 5 3.08 -26.30 45.55
CA MET A 5 4.21 -25.69 44.83
C MET A 5 4.21 -25.92 43.31
N ILE A 6 3.43 -26.90 42.82
CA ILE A 6 3.38 -27.26 41.39
C ILE A 6 2.45 -26.33 40.56
N PRO A 7 1.23 -25.94 41.01
CA PRO A 7 0.41 -25.01 40.22
C PRO A 7 1.00 -23.60 40.11
N LEU A 8 1.85 -23.18 41.06
CA LEU A 8 2.51 -21.87 41.03
C LEU A 8 3.56 -21.76 39.91
N ILE A 9 4.22 -22.87 39.55
CA ILE A 9 5.24 -22.89 38.48
C ILE A 9 4.60 -22.91 37.09
N ILE A 10 3.41 -23.52 36.94
CA ILE A 10 2.65 -23.51 35.69
C ILE A 10 2.03 -22.11 35.42
N LEU A 11 1.67 -21.37 36.49
CA LEU A 11 1.11 -20.03 36.36
C LEU A 11 2.13 -18.97 35.90
N ILE A 12 3.42 -19.19 36.14
CA ILE A 12 4.51 -18.28 35.75
C ILE A 12 4.97 -18.52 34.29
N LEU A 13 4.66 -19.68 33.69
CA LEU A 13 5.00 -20.00 32.29
C LEU A 13 4.01 -19.45 31.25
N LEU A 14 2.96 -18.74 31.69
CA LEU A 14 1.95 -18.08 30.84
C LEU A 14 2.15 -16.56 30.74
N THR A 15 3.31 -16.04 31.17
CA THR A 15 3.69 -14.67 30.84
C THR A 15 3.99 -14.61 29.34
N SER A 16 2.98 -14.25 28.55
CA SER A 16 3.14 -13.86 27.16
C SER A 16 4.24 -12.81 27.09
N LEU A 17 5.34 -13.15 26.42
CA LEU A 17 6.36 -12.19 26.04
C LEU A 17 5.66 -11.20 25.09
N VAL A 18 5.37 -10.00 25.58
CA VAL A 18 4.98 -8.89 24.73
C VAL A 18 6.26 -8.47 24.02
N PHE A 19 6.40 -8.86 22.76
CA PHE A 19 7.47 -8.37 21.91
C PHE A 19 7.06 -6.98 21.46
N ALA A 20 7.74 -5.97 21.96
CA ALA A 20 7.56 -4.62 21.46
C ALA A 20 8.17 -4.56 20.06
N ALA A 21 7.34 -4.32 19.04
CA ALA A 21 7.83 -4.20 17.67
C ALA A 21 8.63 -2.91 17.51
N ASP A 22 9.75 -2.98 16.80
CA ASP A 22 10.54 -1.80 16.44
C ASP A 22 10.97 -1.84 14.96
N LEU A 23 11.49 -0.74 14.43
CA LEU A 23 11.86 -0.60 13.02
C LEU A 23 12.94 -1.59 12.56
N GLY A 24 13.67 -2.22 13.48
CA GLY A 24 14.59 -3.32 13.20
C GLY A 24 13.90 -4.61 12.79
N ASP A 25 12.62 -4.77 13.12
CA ASP A 25 11.79 -5.90 12.68
C ASP A 25 11.14 -5.65 11.31
N TRP A 26 11.39 -4.51 10.66
CA TRP A 26 10.86 -4.22 9.32
C TRP A 26 11.60 -5.04 8.24
N PRO A 27 10.88 -5.63 7.26
CA PRO A 27 9.42 -5.62 7.05
C PRO A 27 8.69 -6.82 7.68
N ASP A 28 9.42 -7.69 8.36
CA ASP A 28 8.93 -8.99 8.84
C ASP A 28 7.79 -8.86 9.86
N MET A 29 7.69 -7.73 10.57
CA MET A 29 6.58 -7.44 11.50
C MET A 29 5.18 -7.47 10.86
N PHE A 30 5.09 -7.35 9.53
CA PHE A 30 3.83 -7.39 8.77
C PHE A 30 3.67 -8.66 7.93
N ILE A 31 4.48 -9.69 8.21
CA ILE A 31 4.44 -10.97 7.49
C ILE A 31 4.21 -12.11 8.50
N ASP A 32 3.05 -12.76 8.42
CA ASP A 32 2.77 -13.97 9.20
C ASP A 32 2.55 -15.17 8.28
N GLY A 33 3.28 -16.26 8.53
CA GLY A 33 3.17 -17.49 7.75
C GLY A 33 3.40 -17.34 6.25
N GLY A 34 4.18 -16.35 5.82
CA GLY A 34 4.41 -16.05 4.40
C GLY A 34 3.27 -15.29 3.71
N LYS A 35 2.33 -14.75 4.49
CA LYS A 35 1.26 -13.86 4.05
C LYS A 35 1.52 -12.45 4.54
N PHE A 36 1.12 -11.47 3.76
CA PHE A 36 1.07 -10.09 4.21
C PHE A 36 -0.12 -9.91 5.17
N ASP A 37 0.14 -9.45 6.39
CA ASP A 37 -0.85 -9.28 7.46
C ASP A 37 -0.92 -7.82 7.90
N ALA A 38 -1.29 -6.93 6.98
CA ALA A 38 -1.57 -5.53 7.25
C ALA A 38 -2.45 -4.91 6.16
N LEU A 39 -3.04 -3.76 6.48
CA LEU A 39 -3.59 -2.84 5.49
C LEU A 39 -2.66 -1.65 5.30
N ILE A 40 -2.43 -1.25 4.05
CA ILE A 40 -1.76 -0.01 3.71
C ILE A 40 -2.84 1.03 3.46
N VAL A 41 -2.87 2.08 4.27
CA VAL A 41 -3.96 3.05 4.35
C VAL A 41 -3.46 4.42 3.95
N VAL A 42 -4.16 5.04 3.00
CA VAL A 42 -3.98 6.44 2.62
C VAL A 42 -5.18 7.25 3.06
N GLY A 43 -4.98 8.55 3.30
CA GLY A 43 -6.04 9.45 3.72
C GLY A 43 -7.11 9.70 2.66
N ASN A 44 -8.32 10.07 3.09
CA ASN A 44 -9.42 10.45 2.18
C ASN A 44 -9.11 11.72 1.37
N LYS A 45 -8.19 12.56 1.86
CA LYS A 45 -7.68 13.76 1.20
C LYS A 45 -6.22 13.58 0.75
N ALA A 46 -5.75 12.35 0.63
CA ALA A 46 -4.38 12.04 0.23
C ALA A 46 -4.06 12.61 -1.15
N SER A 47 -2.81 13.00 -1.37
CA SER A 47 -2.35 13.39 -2.70
C SER A 47 -2.31 12.16 -3.61
N SER A 48 -2.31 12.38 -4.93
CA SER A 48 -2.10 11.28 -5.88
C SER A 48 -0.76 10.58 -5.65
N SER A 49 0.24 11.30 -5.12
CA SER A 49 1.55 10.77 -4.74
C SER A 49 1.42 9.69 -3.68
N ASP A 50 0.66 9.92 -2.61
CA ASP A 50 0.43 8.94 -1.53
C ASP A 50 -0.22 7.64 -2.04
N VAL A 51 -1.16 7.75 -2.99
CA VAL A 51 -1.82 6.57 -3.61
C VAL A 51 -0.81 5.75 -4.43
N LEU A 52 0.10 6.42 -5.15
CA LEU A 52 1.17 5.72 -5.88
C LEU A 52 2.13 5.03 -4.90
N LEU A 53 2.48 5.68 -3.79
CA LEU A 53 3.34 5.12 -2.75
C LEU A 53 2.72 3.89 -2.07
N GLN A 54 1.39 3.87 -1.87
CA GLN A 54 0.66 2.68 -1.42
C GLN A 54 0.86 1.50 -2.37
N ILE A 55 0.76 1.73 -3.69
CA ILE A 55 0.97 0.69 -4.72
C ILE A 55 2.43 0.22 -4.74
N GLU A 56 3.39 1.13 -4.53
CA GLU A 56 4.81 0.77 -4.45
C GLU A 56 5.11 -0.14 -3.26
N LEU A 57 4.55 0.15 -2.08
CA LEU A 57 4.71 -0.72 -0.91
C LEU A 57 4.03 -2.08 -1.10
N LEU A 58 2.84 -2.12 -1.71
CA LEU A 58 2.20 -3.39 -2.10
C LEU A 58 3.10 -4.22 -3.02
N SER A 59 3.70 -3.58 -4.01
CA SER A 59 4.61 -4.25 -4.95
C SER A 59 5.89 -4.73 -4.26
N PHE A 60 6.42 -3.95 -3.32
CA PHE A 60 7.55 -4.34 -2.48
C PHE A 60 7.23 -5.60 -1.67
N TYR A 61 6.10 -5.63 -0.96
CA TYR A 61 5.68 -6.81 -0.21
C TYR A 61 5.39 -8.02 -1.11
N GLY A 62 4.84 -7.81 -2.31
CA GLY A 62 4.62 -8.87 -3.29
C GLY A 62 5.89 -9.60 -3.72
N GLY A 63 7.07 -8.98 -3.56
CA GLY A 63 8.36 -9.63 -3.75
C GLY A 63 8.90 -10.41 -2.54
N LEU A 64 8.26 -10.27 -1.37
CA LEU A 64 8.69 -10.87 -0.10
C LEU A 64 7.79 -12.03 0.33
N VAL A 65 6.48 -11.92 0.10
CA VAL A 65 5.50 -12.91 0.54
C VAL A 65 5.31 -14.02 -0.50
N THR A 66 4.84 -15.19 -0.05
CA THR A 66 4.59 -16.34 -0.93
C THR A 66 3.16 -16.41 -1.44
N GLU A 67 2.23 -15.73 -0.78
CA GLU A 67 0.81 -15.69 -1.15
C GLU A 67 0.44 -14.38 -1.84
N PRO A 68 -0.53 -14.39 -2.78
CA PRO A 68 -0.96 -13.16 -3.44
C PRO A 68 -1.58 -12.19 -2.44
N ILE A 69 -1.19 -10.92 -2.52
CA ILE A 69 -1.74 -9.84 -1.69
C ILE A 69 -3.07 -9.38 -2.31
N ILE A 70 -4.18 -9.55 -1.60
CA ILE A 70 -5.52 -9.18 -2.06
C ILE A 70 -6.17 -8.26 -1.04
N GLY A 71 -6.67 -7.10 -1.49
CA GLY A 71 -7.47 -6.20 -0.65
C GLY A 71 -6.68 -5.46 0.43
N ALA A 72 -5.36 -5.37 0.32
CA ALA A 72 -4.52 -4.72 1.32
C ALA A 72 -4.40 -3.20 1.16
N ALA A 73 -4.79 -2.63 0.01
CA ALA A 73 -4.94 -1.18 -0.14
C ALA A 73 -6.30 -0.73 0.38
N SER A 74 -6.31 0.35 1.17
CA SER A 74 -7.51 0.90 1.76
C SER A 74 -7.46 2.43 1.85
N LEU A 75 -8.63 3.07 1.82
CA LEU A 75 -8.79 4.46 2.21
C LEU A 75 -9.06 4.54 3.70
N ALA A 76 -8.67 5.64 4.33
CA ALA A 76 -8.93 5.88 5.74
C ALA A 76 -10.42 5.75 6.11
N SER A 77 -11.35 6.16 5.22
CA SER A 77 -12.80 6.01 5.44
C SER A 77 -13.28 4.56 5.49
N ASP A 78 -12.53 3.61 4.94
CA ASP A 78 -12.90 2.19 4.92
C ASP A 78 -12.47 1.48 6.21
N ILE A 79 -11.62 2.11 7.01
CA ILE A 79 -11.12 1.58 8.28
C ILE A 79 -12.13 1.91 9.38
N THR A 80 -12.74 0.87 9.94
CA THR A 80 -13.75 1.01 11.01
C THR A 80 -13.23 0.68 12.41
N ASP A 81 -12.07 0.02 12.50
CA ASP A 81 -11.40 -0.35 13.75
C ASP A 81 -9.87 -0.30 13.55
N LEU A 82 -9.16 0.12 14.59
CA LEU A 82 -7.69 0.22 14.63
C LEU A 82 -7.02 -1.05 15.16
N LYS A 83 -7.81 -2.05 15.58
CA LYS A 83 -7.33 -3.35 16.08
C LYS A 83 -6.88 -4.29 14.95
N GLN A 84 -5.94 -3.82 14.16
CA GLN A 84 -5.30 -4.54 13.07
C GLN A 84 -3.97 -3.88 12.75
N ASN A 85 -3.09 -4.58 12.06
CA ASN A 85 -1.82 -4.02 11.61
C ASN A 85 -2.05 -3.05 10.46
N LEU A 86 -1.49 -1.84 10.57
CA LEU A 86 -1.70 -0.76 9.61
C LEU A 86 -0.37 -0.16 9.17
N ILE A 87 -0.25 0.16 7.88
CA ILE A 87 0.80 1.01 7.34
C ILE A 87 0.13 2.30 6.86
N LEU A 88 0.25 3.36 7.64
CA LEU A 88 -0.42 4.63 7.43
C LEU A 88 0.49 5.58 6.64
N ILE A 89 0.05 5.98 5.44
CA ILE A 89 0.80 6.88 4.56
C ILE A 89 0.14 8.26 4.55
N GLY A 90 0.98 9.29 4.55
CA GLY A 90 0.58 10.69 4.37
C GLY A 90 0.65 11.48 5.68
N SER A 91 -0.02 12.63 5.73
CA SER A 91 -0.04 13.50 6.91
C SER A 91 -1.32 13.35 7.74
N PRO A 92 -1.31 13.72 9.04
CA PRO A 92 -2.53 13.74 9.85
C PRO A 92 -3.62 14.67 9.29
N CYS A 93 -3.24 15.67 8.49
CA CYS A 93 -4.20 16.58 7.85
C CYS A 93 -4.97 15.93 6.70
N ALA A 94 -4.34 14.95 6.03
CA ALA A 94 -4.92 14.25 4.89
C ALA A 94 -5.56 12.91 5.27
N ASN A 95 -5.10 12.32 6.37
CA ASN A 95 -5.46 11.00 6.87
C ASN A 95 -5.89 11.08 8.35
N ASP A 96 -7.19 10.96 8.58
CA ASP A 96 -7.85 11.01 9.88
C ASP A 96 -7.43 9.87 10.82
N ILE A 97 -7.11 8.69 10.28
CA ILE A 97 -6.59 7.58 11.10
C ILE A 97 -5.23 7.93 11.70
N ILE A 98 -4.37 8.64 10.96
CA ILE A 98 -3.09 9.13 11.51
C ILE A 98 -3.34 10.16 12.61
N ALA A 99 -4.32 11.05 12.44
CA ALA A 99 -4.66 12.05 13.43
C ALA A 99 -5.14 11.40 14.75
N ASP A 100 -6.00 10.39 14.65
CA ASP A 100 -6.52 9.63 15.79
C ASP A 100 -5.41 8.86 16.52
N VAL A 101 -4.54 8.17 15.77
CA VAL A 101 -3.44 7.37 16.33
C VAL A 101 -2.40 8.26 17.03
N LEU A 102 -2.17 9.49 16.55
CA LEU A 102 -1.24 10.44 17.16
C LEU A 102 -1.88 11.35 18.22
N ASP A 103 -3.19 11.26 18.44
CA ASP A 103 -3.97 12.17 19.30
C ASP A 103 -3.74 13.65 18.94
N VAL A 104 -3.77 13.97 17.64
CA VAL A 104 -3.61 15.34 17.13
C VAL A 104 -4.92 15.87 16.57
N ASP A 105 -5.27 17.10 16.94
CA ASP A 105 -6.44 17.78 16.38
C ASP A 105 -6.17 18.38 14.98
N GLU A 106 -7.24 18.70 14.25
CA GLU A 106 -7.17 19.27 12.90
C GLU A 106 -6.41 20.61 12.87
N ALA A 107 -6.43 21.39 13.96
CA ALA A 107 -5.72 22.67 14.03
C ALA A 107 -4.19 22.51 14.20
N ASN A 108 -3.74 21.35 14.68
CA ASN A 108 -2.35 21.04 14.97
C ASN A 108 -1.77 19.93 14.08
N CYS A 109 -2.52 19.45 13.08
CA CYS A 109 -2.11 18.35 12.21
C CYS A 109 -0.78 18.60 11.45
N HIS A 110 -0.39 19.87 11.26
CA HIS A 110 0.89 20.26 10.64
C HIS A 110 2.08 20.31 11.60
N LYS A 111 1.86 20.26 12.91
CA LYS A 111 2.93 20.50 13.91
C LYS A 111 3.73 19.25 14.28
N PHE A 112 3.37 18.10 13.73
CA PHE A 112 3.95 16.82 14.09
C PHE A 112 5.31 16.56 13.42
N ILE A 113 5.57 17.19 12.26
CA ILE A 113 6.83 17.03 11.50
C ILE A 113 7.47 18.41 11.34
N GLU A 114 8.78 18.51 11.59
CA GLU A 114 9.55 19.72 11.32
C GLU A 114 9.70 19.96 9.81
N ASP A 115 9.70 21.22 9.39
CA ASP A 115 9.88 21.57 7.97
C ASP A 115 11.16 20.94 7.40
N GLY A 116 11.06 20.41 6.18
CA GLY A 116 12.18 19.72 5.53
C GLY A 116 12.55 18.37 6.15
N THR A 117 11.63 17.73 6.89
CA THR A 117 11.84 16.38 7.42
C THR A 117 10.74 15.41 6.99
N ALA A 118 11.06 14.12 7.06
CA ALA A 118 10.11 13.04 7.01
C ALA A 118 10.39 12.04 8.13
N ILE A 119 9.38 11.28 8.51
CA ILE A 119 9.39 10.39 9.66
C ILE A 119 8.78 9.05 9.30
N ILE A 120 9.42 8.02 9.80
CA ILE A 120 8.93 6.65 9.82
C ILE A 120 8.80 6.28 11.30
N LYS A 121 7.61 5.92 11.76
CA LYS A 121 7.36 5.68 13.18
C LYS A 121 6.53 4.42 13.40
N VAL A 122 7.03 3.53 14.25
CA VAL A 122 6.30 2.37 14.75
C VAL A 122 5.54 2.76 16.00
N ILE A 123 4.26 2.42 16.02
CA ILE A 123 3.35 2.63 17.14
C ILE A 123 2.83 1.25 17.53
N ASP A 124 3.19 0.83 18.74
CA ASP A 124 2.86 -0.47 19.29
C ASP A 124 1.60 -0.38 20.15
N GLU A 125 0.52 -1.00 19.67
CA GLU A 125 -0.79 -1.09 20.33
C GLU A 125 -0.98 -2.47 21.00
N GLY A 126 0.14 -3.11 21.38
CA GLY A 126 0.21 -4.36 22.12
C GLY A 126 0.04 -5.60 21.23
N SER A 127 -1.15 -5.78 20.65
CA SER A 127 -1.42 -6.92 19.74
C SER A 127 -1.28 -6.54 18.27
N TYR A 128 -1.17 -5.25 17.98
CA TYR A 128 -1.16 -4.71 16.63
C TYR A 128 -0.08 -3.66 16.52
N VAL A 129 0.47 -3.54 15.32
CA VAL A 129 1.50 -2.58 14.99
C VAL A 129 0.99 -1.62 13.93
N HIS A 130 1.13 -0.32 14.19
CA HIS A 130 0.91 0.70 13.17
C HIS A 130 2.26 1.30 12.76
N LEU A 131 2.54 1.29 11.47
CA LEU A 131 3.68 1.99 10.89
C LEU A 131 3.19 3.27 10.23
N LEU A 132 3.60 4.41 10.78
CA LEU A 132 3.39 5.72 10.20
C LEU A 132 4.53 6.06 9.23
N VAL A 133 4.18 6.50 8.03
CA VAL A 133 5.11 6.96 6.99
C VAL A 133 4.64 8.32 6.49
N SER A 134 5.35 9.38 6.87
CA SER A 134 4.87 10.75 6.67
C SER A 134 6.02 11.71 6.39
N GLY A 135 5.85 12.57 5.39
CA GLY A 135 6.73 13.71 5.13
C GLY A 135 6.01 15.03 5.36
N ASN A 136 6.79 16.09 5.61
CA ASN A 136 6.27 17.46 5.55
C ASN A 136 5.81 17.86 4.13
N SER A 137 6.30 17.15 3.10
CA SER A 137 5.93 17.28 1.68
C SER A 137 5.71 15.91 1.01
N ASP A 138 5.09 15.89 -0.18
CA ASP A 138 4.94 14.67 -1.00
C ASP A 138 6.29 14.00 -1.28
N ASP A 139 7.31 14.80 -1.62
CA ASP A 139 8.67 14.31 -1.85
C ASP A 139 9.25 13.70 -0.56
N GLY A 140 9.02 14.32 0.60
CA GLY A 140 9.43 13.76 1.88
C GLY A 140 8.79 12.40 2.20
N THR A 141 7.49 12.27 1.94
CA THR A 141 6.78 10.98 2.12
C THR A 141 7.33 9.92 1.18
N LYS A 142 7.63 10.31 -0.07
CA LYS A 142 8.27 9.42 -1.05
C LYS A 142 9.65 8.95 -0.59
N GLU A 143 10.49 9.83 -0.08
CA GLU A 143 11.82 9.44 0.40
C GLU A 143 11.76 8.56 1.65
N ALA A 144 10.77 8.76 2.53
CA ALA A 144 10.52 7.85 3.64
C ALA A 144 10.15 6.44 3.14
N VAL A 145 9.30 6.32 2.11
CA VAL A 145 8.96 5.04 1.48
C VAL A 145 10.17 4.40 0.79
N GLU A 146 11.03 5.19 0.14
CA GLU A 146 12.27 4.69 -0.45
C GLU A 146 13.24 4.14 0.60
N VAL A 147 13.36 4.78 1.76
CA VAL A 147 14.14 4.26 2.90
C VAL A 147 13.61 2.90 3.34
N LEU A 148 12.29 2.72 3.46
CA LEU A 148 11.67 1.43 3.82
C LEU A 148 11.94 0.33 2.78
N LYS A 149 11.79 0.63 1.49
CA LYS A 149 12.07 -0.31 0.40
C LYS A 149 13.55 -0.70 0.37
N ASN A 150 14.42 0.24 0.71
CA ASN A 150 15.87 0.05 0.76
C ASN A 150 16.39 -0.22 2.19
N HIS A 151 15.56 -0.72 3.12
CA HIS A 151 15.89 -0.85 4.54
C HIS A 151 17.25 -1.49 4.82
N LYS A 152 17.73 -2.44 4.02
CA LYS A 152 19.07 -3.06 4.19
C LYS A 152 20.26 -2.09 4.08
N LYS A 153 20.05 -0.91 3.49
CA LYS A 153 21.06 0.17 3.38
C LYS A 153 21.00 1.16 4.55
N HIS A 154 19.98 1.07 5.39
CA HIS A 154 19.71 1.97 6.50
C HIS A 154 19.71 1.17 7.81
N ASP A 155 20.19 1.75 8.90
CA ASP A 155 20.15 1.09 10.21
C ASP A 155 18.82 1.41 10.91
N LEU A 156 17.72 0.91 10.35
CA LEU A 156 16.38 1.09 10.91
C LEU A 156 16.29 0.35 12.24
N LYS A 157 16.12 1.09 13.34
CA LYS A 157 16.07 0.57 14.71
C LYS A 157 15.20 1.45 15.59
N GLY A 158 14.62 0.86 16.63
CA GLY A 158 13.79 1.59 17.58
C GLY A 158 12.48 2.03 16.93
N ASN A 159 11.75 2.92 17.58
CA ASN A 159 10.36 3.19 17.19
C ASN A 159 10.22 4.35 16.20
N GLU A 160 11.29 5.09 15.92
CA GLU A 160 11.22 6.31 15.13
C GLU A 160 12.51 6.51 14.34
N PHE A 161 12.37 6.83 13.06
CA PHE A 161 13.46 7.18 12.16
C PHE A 161 13.08 8.48 11.44
N ILE A 162 13.86 9.53 11.71
CA ILE A 162 13.68 10.86 11.11
C ILE A 162 14.75 11.04 10.05
N LEU A 163 14.33 11.47 8.86
CA LEU A 163 15.22 11.83 7.76
C LEU A 163 15.04 13.30 7.38
N GLY A 164 16.14 13.95 7.02
CA GLY A 164 16.11 15.26 6.39
C GLY A 164 15.80 15.10 4.91
N VAL A 165 14.93 15.96 4.40
CA VAL A 165 14.52 16.03 3.00
C VAL A 165 15.09 17.33 2.45
N GLU A 166 16.02 17.22 1.51
CA GLU A 166 16.46 18.39 0.76
C GLU A 166 15.28 18.84 -0.09
N GLU A 167 14.62 19.95 0.29
CA GLU A 167 13.68 20.60 -0.60
C GLU A 167 14.42 20.92 -1.88
N SER A 168 14.05 20.21 -2.95
CA SER A 168 14.57 20.52 -4.26
C SER A 168 14.22 21.99 -4.52
N GLU A 169 15.24 22.85 -4.75
CA GLU A 169 15.08 24.31 -4.92
C GLU A 169 14.24 24.69 -6.17
N ILE A 170 13.56 23.73 -6.75
CA ILE A 170 12.73 23.83 -7.93
C ILE A 170 11.51 24.65 -7.50
N ILE A 171 11.60 25.95 -7.77
CA ILE A 171 10.52 26.94 -7.71
C ILE A 171 10.32 27.61 -6.34
N LYS A 172 11.38 28.22 -5.80
CA LYS A 172 11.24 29.63 -5.38
C LYS A 172 11.11 30.50 -6.64
N LYS A 173 10.09 30.28 -7.49
CA LYS A 173 9.67 31.34 -8.42
C LYS A 173 9.13 32.42 -7.53
N GLU A 174 9.97 33.42 -7.36
CA GLU A 174 9.64 34.75 -6.92
C GLU A 174 8.14 35.02 -7.05
N GLU A 175 7.47 35.16 -5.90
CA GLU A 175 6.21 35.91 -5.80
C GLU A 175 6.41 37.41 -6.17
N GLY A 176 7.60 37.76 -6.69
CA GLY A 176 7.90 39.01 -7.34
C GLY A 176 7.51 38.97 -8.81
N LYS A 177 6.30 39.47 -9.09
CA LYS A 177 5.90 39.99 -10.40
C LYS A 177 5.54 38.90 -11.41
N VAL A 178 4.27 38.51 -11.38
CA VAL A 178 3.53 38.23 -12.62
C VAL A 178 3.64 39.51 -13.46
N VAL A 179 4.66 39.58 -14.32
CA VAL A 179 4.63 40.50 -15.45
C VAL A 179 3.51 39.94 -16.30
N VAL A 180 2.34 40.54 -16.18
CA VAL A 180 1.33 40.49 -17.22
C VAL A 180 2.04 41.05 -18.44
N VAL A 181 2.56 40.17 -19.27
CA VAL A 181 2.80 40.52 -20.66
C VAL A 181 1.40 40.70 -21.20
N GLU A 182 0.95 41.96 -21.25
CA GLU A 182 -0.10 42.36 -22.19
C GLU A 182 0.46 42.06 -23.58
N GLU A 183 0.30 40.83 -24.01
CA GLU A 183 0.25 40.52 -25.42
C GLU A 183 -1.11 41.03 -25.87
N GLU A 184 -1.11 42.23 -26.45
CA GLU A 184 -2.22 42.72 -27.28
C GLU A 184 -2.37 41.76 -28.47
N ALA A 185 -2.97 40.60 -28.22
CA ALA A 185 -3.67 39.86 -29.24
C ALA A 185 -5.05 40.53 -29.35
N GLU A 186 -5.25 41.29 -30.42
CA GLU A 186 -6.59 41.56 -30.95
C GLU A 186 -7.21 40.21 -31.32
N GLU A 187 -7.79 39.52 -30.33
CA GLU A 187 -8.78 38.48 -30.58
C GLU A 187 -10.08 39.19 -30.94
N GLU A 188 -10.43 39.10 -32.23
CA GLU A 188 -11.79 39.26 -32.70
C GLU A 188 -12.64 38.17 -32.02
N ILE A 189 -13.29 38.54 -30.91
CA ILE A 189 -14.26 37.71 -30.22
C ILE A 189 -15.48 37.58 -31.14
N LEU A 190 -15.45 36.59 -32.02
CA LEU A 190 -16.67 36.04 -32.58
C LEU A 190 -17.44 35.41 -31.42
N GLU A 191 -18.53 36.05 -30.99
CA GLU A 191 -19.56 35.43 -30.15
C GLU A 191 -20.14 34.21 -30.89
N VAL A 192 -19.44 33.09 -30.83
CA VAL A 192 -19.99 31.81 -31.25
C VAL A 192 -20.86 31.32 -30.10
N ASP A 193 -22.17 31.39 -30.29
CA ASP A 193 -23.15 30.83 -29.37
C ASP A 193 -22.79 29.35 -29.10
N PRO A 194 -22.46 28.97 -27.85
CA PRO A 194 -22.11 27.61 -27.50
C PRO A 194 -23.18 26.58 -27.91
N LEU A 195 -24.43 27.02 -28.09
CA LEU A 195 -25.51 26.16 -28.60
C LEU A 195 -25.35 25.79 -30.08
N GLU A 196 -24.75 26.62 -30.93
CA GLU A 196 -24.53 26.27 -32.35
C GLU A 196 -23.44 25.21 -32.51
N GLU A 197 -22.37 25.27 -31.73
CA GLU A 197 -21.30 24.28 -31.79
C GLU A 197 -21.77 22.90 -31.31
N LEU A 198 -22.65 22.88 -30.30
CA LEU A 198 -23.27 21.65 -29.81
C LEU A 198 -24.25 21.05 -30.83
N LYS A 199 -25.03 21.88 -31.54
CA LYS A 199 -25.92 21.41 -32.62
C LYS A 199 -25.13 20.82 -33.79
N LYS A 200 -24.01 21.43 -34.16
CA LYS A 200 -23.14 20.93 -35.23
C LYS A 200 -22.53 19.55 -34.88
N LYS A 201 -22.07 19.37 -33.64
CA LYS A 201 -21.57 18.06 -33.17
C LYS A 201 -22.67 16.98 -33.13
N ILE A 202 -23.91 17.37 -32.85
CA ILE A 202 -25.05 16.44 -32.88
C ILE A 202 -25.41 16.06 -34.33
N GLU A 203 -25.39 17.00 -35.28
CA GLU A 203 -25.66 16.70 -36.70
C GLU A 203 -24.55 15.86 -37.35
N GLU A 204 -23.27 16.10 -37.03
CA GLU A 204 -22.16 15.29 -37.54
C GLU A 204 -22.19 13.84 -37.04
N ASN A 205 -22.68 13.61 -35.81
CA ASN A 205 -22.85 12.25 -35.29
C ASN A 205 -24.10 11.56 -35.87
N LYS A 206 -25.17 12.32 -36.16
CA LYS A 206 -26.38 11.77 -36.79
C LYS A 206 -26.15 11.31 -38.23
N ALA A 207 -25.18 11.90 -38.92
CA ALA A 207 -24.77 11.48 -40.27
C ALA A 207 -23.92 10.19 -40.29
N LYS A 208 -23.43 9.71 -39.13
CA LYS A 208 -22.64 8.46 -39.02
C LYS A 208 -23.47 7.26 -38.55
N GLU A 209 -24.75 7.44 -38.24
CA GLU A 209 -25.61 6.40 -37.67
C GLU A 209 -26.51 5.69 -38.70
N GLU A 210 -26.33 5.98 -40.00
CA GLU A 210 -27.15 5.41 -41.09
C GLU A 210 -26.37 4.44 -42.01
N VAL A 211 -25.53 3.56 -41.47
CA VAL A 211 -25.15 2.29 -42.14
C VAL A 211 -24.88 1.23 -41.07
N VAL A 212 -25.90 0.83 -40.33
CA VAL A 212 -25.89 -0.48 -39.64
C VAL A 212 -26.77 -1.37 -40.50
N GLU A 213 -26.13 -2.03 -41.47
CA GLU A 213 -26.77 -3.10 -42.21
C GLU A 213 -27.20 -4.19 -41.21
N GLU A 214 -28.47 -4.54 -41.30
CA GLU A 214 -29.12 -5.59 -40.54
C GLU A 214 -28.32 -6.90 -40.75
N PRO A 215 -27.70 -7.49 -39.71
CA PRO A 215 -26.90 -8.69 -39.92
C PRO A 215 -27.81 -9.84 -40.37
N GLU A 216 -27.56 -10.35 -41.58
CA GLU A 216 -28.21 -11.55 -42.07
C GLU A 216 -28.01 -12.72 -41.08
N PRO A 217 -29.02 -13.59 -40.91
CA PRO A 217 -28.91 -14.74 -40.03
C PRO A 217 -27.90 -15.75 -40.59
N ILE A 218 -26.70 -15.74 -40.04
CA ILE A 218 -25.68 -16.77 -40.28
C ILE A 218 -26.16 -18.08 -39.64
N GLN A 219 -26.82 -18.92 -40.44
CA GLN A 219 -26.96 -20.35 -40.16
C GLN A 219 -25.71 -21.05 -40.68
N GLU A 220 -24.67 -21.14 -39.87
CA GLU A 220 -23.55 -22.06 -40.12
C GLU A 220 -23.57 -23.19 -39.09
N GLU A 221 -23.93 -24.38 -39.59
CA GLU A 221 -23.62 -25.66 -38.96
C GLU A 221 -22.11 -25.82 -38.85
N ILE A 222 -21.54 -25.40 -37.72
CA ILE A 222 -20.19 -25.79 -37.35
C ILE A 222 -20.28 -27.16 -36.68
N LYS A 223 -20.11 -28.22 -37.48
CA LYS A 223 -19.71 -29.54 -36.99
C LYS A 223 -18.25 -29.46 -36.56
N GLU A 224 -18.03 -29.05 -35.32
CA GLU A 224 -16.75 -29.24 -34.65
C GLU A 224 -16.62 -30.72 -34.25
N GLU A 225 -15.77 -31.42 -34.99
CA GLU A 225 -15.17 -32.67 -34.54
C GLU A 225 -14.27 -32.34 -33.35
N ILE A 226 -14.80 -32.57 -32.14
CA ILE A 226 -14.03 -32.48 -30.90
C ILE A 226 -13.01 -33.63 -30.92
N ILE A 227 -11.80 -33.34 -31.39
CA ILE A 227 -10.63 -34.19 -31.15
C ILE A 227 -10.24 -33.93 -29.69
N ILE A 228 -10.68 -34.81 -28.81
CA ILE A 228 -10.20 -34.91 -27.44
C ILE A 228 -8.77 -35.48 -27.54
N GLU A 229 -7.77 -34.61 -27.63
CA GLU A 229 -6.41 -35.00 -27.27
C GLU A 229 -6.42 -35.28 -25.76
N GLU A 230 -6.35 -36.57 -25.39
CA GLU A 230 -6.16 -36.99 -24.02
C GLU A 230 -4.87 -36.35 -23.49
N GLU A 231 -5.02 -35.38 -22.58
CA GLU A 231 -3.90 -34.80 -21.86
C GLU A 231 -3.07 -35.93 -21.23
N PRO A 232 -1.73 -35.93 -21.40
CA PRO A 232 -0.88 -36.92 -20.79
C PRO A 232 -1.04 -36.83 -19.27
N LYS A 233 -1.61 -37.90 -18.69
CA LYS A 233 -1.81 -38.03 -17.24
C LYS A 233 -0.53 -37.63 -16.53
N PRO A 234 -0.60 -36.73 -15.52
CA PRO A 234 0.58 -36.36 -14.75
C PRO A 234 1.16 -37.64 -14.14
N VAL A 235 2.42 -37.92 -14.47
CA VAL A 235 3.20 -38.94 -13.79
C VAL A 235 3.41 -38.45 -12.37
N ILE A 236 2.55 -38.90 -11.45
CA ILE A 236 2.73 -38.72 -10.02
C ILE A 236 3.97 -39.55 -9.66
N VAL A 237 5.13 -38.90 -9.65
CA VAL A 237 6.30 -39.44 -8.98
C VAL A 237 6.00 -39.30 -7.49
N GLU A 238 5.61 -40.41 -6.86
CA GLU A 238 5.58 -40.52 -5.40
C GLU A 238 7.02 -40.38 -4.89
N GLU A 239 7.48 -39.14 -4.76
CA GLU A 239 8.71 -38.87 -4.04
C GLU A 239 8.40 -39.09 -2.56
N LYS A 240 8.88 -40.24 -2.07
CA LYS A 240 8.76 -40.71 -0.69
C LYS A 240 9.34 -39.65 0.24
N GLN A 241 8.51 -38.69 0.67
CA GLN A 241 8.89 -37.70 1.66
C GLN A 241 9.24 -38.42 2.96
N GLU A 242 10.54 -38.62 3.18
CA GLU A 242 11.03 -38.99 4.50
C GLU A 242 10.65 -37.85 5.46
N SER A 243 9.66 -38.13 6.30
CA SER A 243 9.17 -37.23 7.33
C SER A 243 10.33 -36.50 8.02
N PHE A 244 10.21 -35.17 8.09
CA PHE A 244 11.16 -34.27 8.75
C PHE A 244 11.54 -34.75 10.15
N PHE A 245 10.60 -35.40 10.86
CA PHE A 245 10.83 -36.02 12.17
C PHE A 245 11.90 -37.13 12.14
N THR A 246 11.96 -37.93 11.09
CA THR A 246 12.96 -39.01 10.96
C THR A 246 14.37 -38.43 10.80
N ARG A 247 14.51 -37.32 10.05
CA ARG A 247 15.78 -36.60 9.90
C ARG A 247 16.20 -35.93 11.21
N PHE A 248 15.27 -35.31 11.93
CA PHE A 248 15.54 -34.69 13.22
C PHE A 248 15.98 -35.71 14.28
N ILE A 249 15.30 -36.87 14.37
CA ILE A 249 15.65 -37.94 15.31
C ILE A 249 17.03 -38.53 14.99
N ASN A 250 17.35 -38.74 13.72
CA ASN A 250 18.66 -39.29 13.33
C ASN A 250 19.80 -38.29 13.59
N TRP A 251 19.57 -37.01 13.35
CA TRP A 251 20.53 -35.95 13.70
C TRP A 251 20.75 -35.87 15.22
N PHE A 252 19.68 -35.89 16.01
CA PHE A 252 19.76 -35.83 17.48
C PHE A 252 20.48 -37.06 18.08
N LYS A 253 20.28 -38.25 17.49
CA LYS A 253 21.01 -39.47 17.87
C LYS A 253 22.51 -39.46 17.50
N SER A 254 22.95 -38.57 16.61
CA SER A 254 24.39 -38.44 16.28
C SER A 254 25.15 -37.54 17.26
N LEU A 255 24.42 -36.80 18.10
CA LEU A 255 24.96 -35.84 19.07
C LEU A 255 25.16 -36.43 20.48
N PHE A 256 24.70 -37.65 20.73
CA PHE A 256 24.80 -38.38 22.00
C PHE A 256 25.16 -39.84 21.76
#